data_AF-A0A2V9H5S5-F1
#
_entry.id   AF-A0A2V9H5S5-F1
#
_cell.length_a   1.000
_cell.length_b   1.000
_cell.length_c   1.000
_cell.angle_alpha   90.00
_cell.angle_beta   90.00
_cell.angle_gamma   90.00
#
_symmetry.space_group_name_H-M   'P 1'
#
loop_
_entity.id
_entity.type
_entity.pdbx_description
1 polymer ?
#
loop_
_entity_poly.entity_id
_entity_poly.type
_entity_poly.pdbx_seq_one_letter_code
_entity_poly.pdbx_strand_id
1 'polypeptide(L)'
;MDGRESDTFKFLAQARPKARWQLQTAKARFSELFGRARSEGPQLITRRDKEGVVMISDEQYQRLVGKAHQPQNLLQFFRESPLVGIELDLERGKDEGRDIEL
;
A
#
# COMPACT_ATOMS: atom_id res chain seq x y z
N MET A 1 14.93 -15.79 -1.71
CA MET A 1 14.12 -15.53 -0.49
C MET A 1 13.71 -14.07 -0.57
N ASP A 2 12.40 -13.85 -0.63
CA ASP A 2 11.75 -12.78 -1.39
C ASP A 2 11.53 -11.51 -0.55
N GLY A 3 12.12 -10.39 -0.98
CA GLY A 3 12.02 -9.08 -0.31
C GLY A 3 10.62 -8.44 -0.36
N ARG A 4 9.66 -9.06 -1.04
CA ARG A 4 8.27 -8.57 -1.19
C ARG A 4 7.37 -8.80 0.03
N GLU A 5 7.69 -9.78 0.88
CA GLU A 5 6.98 -9.89 2.17
C GLU A 5 7.35 -8.73 3.10
N SER A 6 8.61 -8.30 3.08
CA SER A 6 9.13 -7.30 4.02
C SER A 6 8.43 -5.94 3.92
N ASP A 7 8.02 -5.51 2.73
CA ASP A 7 7.35 -4.21 2.52
C ASP A 7 5.87 -4.23 2.91
N THR A 8 5.20 -5.36 2.73
CA THR A 8 3.82 -5.57 3.19
C THR A 8 3.77 -5.70 4.71
N PHE A 9 4.72 -6.44 5.31
CA PHE A 9 4.88 -6.52 6.77
C PHE A 9 5.25 -5.17 7.40
N LYS A 10 6.14 -4.40 6.77
CA LYS A 10 6.49 -3.04 7.21
C LYS A 10 5.31 -2.08 7.09
N PHE A 11 4.39 -2.29 6.14
CA PHE A 11 3.18 -1.48 6.02
C PHE A 11 2.10 -1.88 7.03
N LEU A 12 1.85 -3.17 7.25
CA LEU A 12 0.93 -3.65 8.29
C LEU A 12 1.40 -3.28 9.70
N ALA A 13 2.72 -3.23 9.94
CA ALA A 13 3.30 -2.73 11.17
C ALA A 13 3.08 -1.22 11.36
N GLN A 14 3.11 -0.43 10.28
CA GLN A 14 2.82 1.02 10.30
C GLN A 14 1.32 1.34 10.31
N ALA A 15 0.48 0.43 9.82
CA ALA A 15 -0.98 0.58 9.80
C ALA A 15 -1.65 0.23 11.13
N ARG A 16 -0.88 -0.21 12.15
CA ARG A 16 -1.43 -0.46 13.48
C ARG A 16 -1.94 0.86 14.08
N PRO A 17 -3.25 0.97 14.36
CA PRO A 17 -3.81 2.19 14.92
C PRO A 17 -3.19 2.46 16.29
N LYS A 18 -2.52 3.61 16.43
CA LYS A 18 -1.90 4.02 17.69
C LYS A 18 -2.92 4.52 18.72
N ALA A 19 -4.10 4.92 18.25
CA ALA A 19 -5.18 5.47 19.06
C ALA A 19 -6.46 4.62 18.95
N ARG A 20 -7.11 4.42 20.09
CA ARG A 20 -8.37 3.67 20.26
C ARG A 20 -9.49 4.61 20.69
N TRP A 21 -10.63 4.50 20.01
CA TRP A 21 -11.85 5.25 20.25
C TRP A 21 -12.97 4.28 20.61
N GLN A 22 -13.71 4.55 21.69
CA GLN A 22 -15.00 3.87 21.88
C GLN A 22 -16.00 4.44 20.87
N LEU A 23 -16.88 3.59 20.31
CA LEU A 23 -17.83 3.97 19.27
C LEU A 23 -18.68 5.20 19.64
N GLN A 24 -19.10 5.30 20.91
CA GLN A 24 -19.85 6.45 21.41
C GLN A 24 -19.03 7.76 21.35
N THR A 25 -17.74 7.70 21.70
CA THR A 25 -16.83 8.85 21.63
C THR A 25 -16.52 9.22 20.18
N ALA A 26 -16.33 8.23 19.32
CA ALA A 26 -16.16 8.44 17.88
C ALA A 26 -17.37 9.15 17.27
N LYS A 27 -18.59 8.76 17.64
CA LYS A 27 -19.82 9.43 17.18
C LYS A 27 -19.89 10.89 17.66
N ALA A 28 -19.56 11.15 18.92
CA ALA A 28 -19.61 12.50 19.50
C ALA A 28 -18.52 13.45 18.96
N ARG A 29 -17.37 12.91 18.55
CA ARG A 29 -16.18 13.67 18.11
C ARG A 29 -15.74 13.27 16.70
N PHE A 30 -16.70 13.01 15.81
CA PHE A 30 -16.41 12.44 14.50
C PHE A 30 -15.48 13.33 13.66
N SER A 31 -15.67 14.66 13.68
CA SER A 31 -14.81 15.59 12.93
C SER A 31 -13.35 15.54 13.37
N GLU A 32 -13.10 15.38 14.67
CA GLU A 32 -11.74 15.23 15.19
C GLU A 32 -11.15 13.88 14.79
N LEU A 33 -11.90 12.80 14.97
CA LEU A 33 -11.49 11.46 14.55
C LEU A 33 -11.14 11.43 13.06
N PHE A 34 -11.95 12.08 12.22
CA PHE A 34 -11.71 12.23 10.79
C PHE A 34 -10.42 13.01 10.50
N GLY A 35 -10.21 14.13 11.19
CA GLY A 35 -8.98 14.92 11.09
C GLY A 35 -7.75 14.09 11.43
N ARG A 36 -7.77 13.39 12.56
CA ARG A 36 -6.66 12.52 13.01
C ARG A 36 -6.42 11.35 12.06
N ALA A 37 -7.47 10.74 11.51
CA ALA A 37 -7.32 9.68 10.51
C ALA A 37 -6.54 10.17 9.27
N ARG A 38 -6.68 11.45 8.91
CA ARG A 38 -5.98 12.06 7.79
C ARG A 38 -4.58 12.56 8.13
N SER A 39 -4.36 13.15 9.31
CA SER A 39 -3.08 13.77 9.69
C SER A 39 -2.15 12.87 10.50
N GLU A 40 -2.70 12.05 11.39
CA GLU A 40 -1.95 11.20 12.33
C GLU A 40 -1.91 9.73 11.89
N GLY A 41 -2.80 9.33 10.98
CA GLY A 41 -2.90 7.99 10.43
C GLY A 41 -4.00 7.14 11.08
N PRO A 42 -3.96 5.80 10.94
CA PRO A 42 -5.08 4.90 11.26
C PRO A 42 -5.61 5.02 12.69
N GLN A 43 -6.93 4.99 12.83
CA GLN A 43 -7.65 5.14 14.10
C GLN A 43 -8.53 3.91 14.35
N LEU A 44 -8.39 3.24 15.49
CA LEU A 44 -9.22 2.09 15.86
C LEU A 44 -10.49 2.58 16.56
N ILE A 45 -11.64 2.13 16.10
CA ILE A 45 -12.94 2.38 16.72
C ILE A 45 -13.48 1.04 17.23
N THR A 46 -13.78 0.94 18.51
CA THR A 46 -14.26 -0.30 19.15
C THR A 46 -15.67 -0.14 19.72
N ARG A 47 -16.47 -1.22 19.64
CA ARG A 47 -17.71 -1.40 20.39
C ARG A 47 -17.51 -2.54 21.40
N ARG A 48 -17.68 -2.23 22.69
CA ARG A 48 -17.58 -3.20 23.81
C ARG A 48 -16.28 -4.00 23.80
N ASP A 49 -15.17 -3.38 23.37
CA ASP A 49 -13.81 -3.94 23.27
C ASP A 49 -13.67 -5.26 22.49
N LYS A 50 -14.69 -5.68 21.72
CA LYS A 50 -14.67 -6.94 20.94
C LYS A 50 -14.86 -6.74 19.44
N GLU A 51 -15.66 -5.75 19.05
CA GLU A 51 -15.89 -5.42 17.65
C GLU A 51 -15.12 -4.15 17.32
N GLY A 52 -14.26 -4.20 16.31
CA GLY A 52 -13.38 -3.10 15.93
C GLY A 52 -13.43 -2.79 14.45
N VAL A 53 -13.45 -1.50 14.10
CA VAL A 53 -13.25 -1.01 12.73
C VAL A 53 -12.11 0.00 12.74
N VAL A 54 -11.37 0.09 11.64
CA VAL A 54 -10.27 1.05 11.51
C VAL A 54 -10.65 2.11 10.49
N MET A 55 -10.54 3.39 10.87
CA MET A 55 -10.65 4.52 9.96
C MET A 55 -9.25 4.89 9.45
N ILE A 56 -9.12 5.02 8.13
CA ILE A 56 -7.90 5.43 7.43
C ILE A 56 -8.25 6.49 6.40
N SER A 57 -7.26 7.27 5.95
CA SER A 57 -7.47 8.19 4.84
C SER A 57 -7.68 7.43 3.52
N ASP A 58 -8.38 8.04 2.57
CA ASP A 58 -8.56 7.46 1.24
C ASP A 58 -7.20 7.22 0.55
N GLU A 59 -6.27 8.17 0.62
CA GLU A 59 -4.90 8.01 0.10
C GLU A 59 -4.18 6.76 0.66
N GLN A 60 -4.35 6.47 1.95
CA GLN A 60 -3.81 5.25 2.57
C GLN A 60 -4.54 4.00 2.09
N TYR A 61 -5.87 4.05 1.94
CA TYR A 61 -6.67 2.96 1.39
C TYR A 61 -6.29 2.65 -0.06
N GLN A 62 -6.13 3.66 -0.91
CA GLN A 62 -5.70 3.50 -2.30
C GLN A 62 -4.30 2.89 -2.38
N ARG A 63 -3.38 3.23 -1.48
CA ARG A 63 -2.06 2.59 -1.42
C ARG A 63 -2.15 1.12 -0.98
N LEU A 64 -3.04 0.79 -0.04
CA LEU A 64 -3.28 -0.59 0.40
C LEU A 64 -3.83 -1.45 -0.73
N VAL A 65 -4.90 -0.96 -1.38
CA VAL A 65 -5.58 -1.67 -2.45
C VAL A 65 -4.75 -1.67 -3.74
N GLY A 66 -4.08 -0.57 -4.07
CA GLY A 66 -3.18 -0.46 -5.20
C GLY A 66 -1.96 -1.38 -5.09
N LYS A 67 -1.44 -1.62 -3.87
CA LYS A 67 -0.43 -2.68 -3.64
C LYS A 67 -1.03 -4.08 -3.81
N ALA A 68 -2.29 -4.29 -3.41
CA ALA A 68 -2.98 -5.56 -3.65
C ALA A 68 -3.24 -5.84 -5.14
N HIS A 69 -3.25 -4.79 -5.99
CA HIS A 69 -3.35 -4.89 -7.44
C HIS A 69 -1.99 -4.99 -8.16
N GLN A 70 -0.87 -5.09 -7.43
CA GLN A 70 0.39 -5.43 -8.08
C GLN A 70 0.37 -6.91 -8.49
N PRO A 71 0.76 -7.23 -9.73
CA PRO A 71 0.83 -8.62 -10.19
C PRO A 71 1.74 -9.42 -9.26
N GLN A 72 1.31 -10.64 -8.92
CA GLN A 72 1.96 -11.43 -7.87
C GLN A 72 3.39 -11.83 -8.23
N ASN A 73 3.76 -11.76 -9.50
CA ASN A 73 5.11 -11.98 -9.99
C ASN A 73 5.33 -11.25 -11.33
N LEU A 74 6.60 -11.15 -11.72
CA LEU A 74 7.02 -10.51 -12.97
C LEU A 74 6.39 -11.15 -14.21
N LEU A 75 6.18 -12.47 -14.20
CA LEU A 75 5.52 -13.17 -15.30
C LEU A 75 4.06 -12.69 -15.46
N GLN A 76 3.32 -12.58 -14.35
CA GLN A 76 1.94 -12.09 -14.37
C GLN A 76 1.85 -10.64 -14.84
N PHE A 77 2.79 -9.78 -14.44
CA PHE A 77 2.90 -8.41 -14.94
C PHE A 77 2.99 -8.38 -16.47
N PHE A 78 3.90 -9.16 -17.06
CA PHE A 78 4.06 -9.19 -18.51
C PHE A 78 2.86 -9.79 -19.24
N ARG A 79 2.12 -10.71 -18.61
CA ARG A 79 0.90 -11.29 -19.21
C ARG A 79 -0.30 -10.34 -19.19
N GLU A 80 -0.41 -9.50 -18.16
CA GLU A 80 -1.49 -8.51 -18.02
C GLU A 80 -1.15 -7.17 -18.68
N SER A 81 0.10 -7.01 -19.11
CA SER A 81 0.58 -5.81 -19.80
C SER A 81 -0.17 -5.58 -21.11
N PRO A 82 -0.53 -4.33 -21.45
CA PRO A 82 -1.02 -3.96 -22.78
C PRO A 82 -0.04 -4.26 -23.92
N LEU A 83 1.22 -4.53 -23.59
CA LEU A 83 2.28 -4.92 -24.51
C LEU A 83 2.37 -6.43 -24.71
N VAL A 84 1.42 -7.22 -24.21
CA VAL A 84 1.41 -8.66 -24.46
C VAL A 84 1.27 -8.94 -25.96
N GLY A 85 2.11 -9.84 -26.49
CA GLY A 85 2.06 -10.26 -27.89
C GLY A 85 2.74 -9.31 -28.88
N ILE A 86 3.42 -8.25 -28.42
CA ILE A 86 4.30 -7.48 -29.31
C ILE A 86 5.55 -8.30 -29.62
N GLU A 87 6.07 -8.18 -30.84
CA GLU A 87 7.38 -8.72 -31.18
C GLU A 87 8.46 -7.84 -30.54
N LEU A 88 9.35 -8.49 -29.79
CA LEU A 88 10.52 -7.86 -29.21
C LEU A 88 11.73 -8.23 -30.06
N ASP A 89 12.49 -7.22 -30.46
CA ASP A 89 13.84 -7.44 -30.95
C ASP A 89 14.73 -7.83 -29.77
N LEU A 90 15.18 -9.08 -29.77
CA LEU A 90 16.03 -9.66 -28.72
C LEU A 90 17.51 -9.67 -29.14
N GLU A 91 17.85 -9.04 -30.26
CA GLU A 91 19.24 -8.90 -30.65
C GLU A 91 20.00 -8.07 -29.61
N ARG A 92 21.19 -8.55 -29.25
CA ARG A 92 22.06 -7.82 -28.35
C ARG A 92 22.57 -6.57 -29.06
N GLY A 93 22.04 -5.41 -28.69
CA GLY A 93 22.64 -4.14 -29.04
C GLY A 93 24.09 -4.07 -28.55
N LYS A 94 25.02 -3.82 -29.46
CA LYS A 94 26.41 -3.44 -29.11
C LYS A 94 26.41 -1.98 -28.66
N ASP A 95 25.80 -1.72 -27.50
CA ASP A 95 25.93 -0.43 -26.84
C ASP A 95 27.19 -0.50 -25.96
N GLU A 96 28.16 0.37 -26.22
CA GLU A 96 29.43 0.41 -25.49
C GLU A 96 29.30 1.15 -24.15
N GLY A 97 28.08 1.56 -23.77
CA GLY A 97 27.81 2.26 -22.52
C GLY A 97 28.21 3.73 -22.59
N ARG A 98 28.04 4.44 -21.46
CA ARG A 98 28.44 5.84 -21.37
C ARG A 98 29.89 5.95 -20.91
N ASP A 99 30.65 6.82 -21.57
CA ASP A 99 31.94 7.30 -21.06
C ASP A 99 31.74 7.87 -19.65
N ILE A 100 32.35 7.24 -18.67
CA ILE A 100 32.42 7.70 -17.28
C ILE A 100 33.90 7.85 -16.91
N GLU A 101 34.28 9.05 -16.50
CA GLU A 101 35.59 9.29 -15.87
C GLU A 101 35.53 8.80 -14.41
N LEU A 102 36.47 7.93 -14.03
CA LEU A 102 36.61 7.32 -12.70
C LEU A 102 37.63 8.05 -11.84
#